data_AF-A0A1J8QF70-F1
#
_entry.id   AF-A0A1J8QF70-F1
#
_cell.length_a   1.000
_cell.length_b   1.000
_cell.length_c   1.000
_cell.angle_alpha   90.00
_cell.angle_beta   90.00
_cell.angle_gamma   90.00
#
_symmetry.space_group_name_H-M   'P 1'
#
loop_
_entity.id
_entity.type
_entity.pdbx_description
1 polymer ?
#
loop_
_entity_poly.entity_id
_entity_poly.type
_entity_poly.pdbx_seq_one_letter_code
_entity_poly.pdbx_strand_id
1 'polypeptide(L)'
;MDELLIDCSIHLDGVPLKDVRTFKCGHGFCKTCVETLFAGPPPFKCPTCRKRISRKDGLQIFLNPHRPPTQSGTQSARRASDIDIDLTVSDDEDSAVERVSNRRKRTREHDGMLHRLHQLQQQVLAVNEEQGALKIDYRKLQQEYAALEAQHAALKGDYTALESQHNKAQRIFTELQKKYDAAASEAQQWRESCQKARADTSAARKENKTQADKMAELADRERDFRHRAHANKLASDKYKRKCDALRQKLENLQRIQHIAENPEDQSLLVVDRDAPDILEHAVDEDLLDEVRGDGLDVDSDYADDSGKENEDEGEELQPGPSHGRWLRGRQATESLDDRERPLPEDRPRPAVLFTSEWNLARDSTEYKRVHDTKKRKNQEDAVIGARSSKLVKVAPTWGKVRANEEKDNTRLRPLSSPKNMLLDRSPFARIPPAPKSKSALPLNLDSRGHLKGTVVLGSRRKFDKTS
;
A
#
# COMPACT_ATOMS: atom_id res chain seq x y z
N MET A 1 -51.55 -32.93 -0.18
CA MET A 1 -50.25 -33.63 -0.31
C MET A 1 -49.31 -32.60 -0.87
N ASP A 2 -48.59 -31.90 0.01
CA ASP A 2 -47.68 -30.84 -0.41
C ASP A 2 -46.55 -31.47 -1.22
N GLU A 3 -46.31 -30.98 -2.44
CA GLU A 3 -45.21 -31.47 -3.28
C GLU A 3 -43.88 -31.12 -2.58
N LEU A 4 -43.05 -32.12 -2.32
CA LEU A 4 -41.72 -31.90 -1.74
C LEU A 4 -40.87 -31.11 -2.74
N LEU A 5 -40.55 -29.86 -2.38
CA LEU A 5 -39.67 -28.97 -3.12
C LEU A 5 -38.23 -29.15 -2.62
N ILE A 6 -37.27 -29.16 -3.55
CA ILE A 6 -35.83 -29.21 -3.27
C ILE A 6 -35.15 -28.07 -4.02
N ASP A 7 -34.25 -27.37 -3.33
CA ASP A 7 -33.51 -26.25 -3.91
C ASP A 7 -32.46 -26.74 -4.92
N CYS A 8 -32.51 -26.19 -6.13
CA CYS A 8 -31.53 -26.50 -7.16
C CYS A 8 -30.23 -25.71 -6.93
N SER A 9 -29.08 -26.37 -6.83
CA SER A 9 -27.80 -25.68 -6.55
C SER A 9 -27.28 -24.74 -7.65
N ILE A 10 -27.95 -24.64 -8.80
CA ILE A 10 -27.56 -23.74 -9.91
C ILE A 10 -28.31 -22.40 -9.83
N HIS A 11 -29.64 -22.43 -9.66
CA HIS A 11 -30.47 -21.22 -9.64
C HIS A 11 -31.06 -20.91 -8.25
N LEU A 12 -30.89 -21.81 -7.28
CA LEU A 12 -31.27 -21.66 -5.87
C LEU A 12 -32.78 -21.52 -5.60
N ASP A 13 -33.64 -21.85 -6.57
CA ASP A 13 -35.09 -21.92 -6.34
C ASP A 13 -35.54 -23.35 -5.99
N GLY A 14 -36.65 -23.43 -5.26
CA GLY A 14 -37.33 -24.67 -4.93
C GLY A 14 -37.97 -25.32 -6.15
N VAL A 15 -37.53 -26.52 -6.49
CA VAL A 15 -38.02 -27.29 -7.64
C VAL A 15 -38.70 -28.57 -7.16
N PRO A 16 -39.82 -29.00 -7.77
CA PRO A 16 -40.43 -30.28 -7.46
C PRO A 16 -39.43 -31.42 -7.56
N LEU A 17 -39.38 -32.30 -6.56
CA LEU A 17 -38.43 -33.42 -6.52
C LEU A 17 -38.48 -34.30 -7.78
N LYS A 18 -39.66 -34.41 -8.43
CA LYS A 18 -39.85 -35.13 -9.71
C LYS A 18 -38.99 -34.58 -10.85
N ASP A 19 -38.59 -33.31 -10.80
CA ASP A 19 -37.84 -32.62 -11.84
C ASP A 19 -36.34 -32.51 -11.56
N VAL A 20 -35.86 -33.08 -10.43
CA VAL A 20 -34.45 -33.11 -10.05
C VAL A 20 -33.77 -34.37 -10.59
N ARG A 21 -32.62 -34.20 -11.26
CA ARG A 21 -31.75 -35.29 -11.71
C ARG A 21 -30.46 -35.32 -10.92
N THR A 22 -30.17 -36.45 -10.30
CA THR A 22 -28.91 -36.71 -9.57
C THR A 22 -27.89 -37.42 -10.45
N PHE A 23 -26.63 -36.99 -10.39
CA PHE A 23 -25.51 -37.62 -11.11
C PHE A 23 -24.71 -38.55 -10.19
N LYS A 24 -23.87 -39.41 -10.77
CA LYS A 24 -22.92 -40.30 -10.04
C LYS A 24 -22.05 -39.58 -9.00
N CYS A 25 -21.87 -38.27 -9.11
CA CYS A 25 -21.14 -37.46 -8.13
C CYS A 25 -21.95 -37.11 -6.87
N GLY A 26 -23.23 -37.51 -6.78
CA GLY A 26 -24.13 -37.25 -5.66
C GLY A 26 -24.91 -35.93 -5.74
N HIS A 27 -24.58 -35.04 -6.69
CA HIS A 27 -25.25 -33.74 -6.82
C HIS A 27 -26.46 -33.82 -7.75
N GLY A 28 -27.54 -33.14 -7.35
CA GLY A 28 -28.81 -33.05 -8.08
C GLY A 28 -29.07 -31.65 -8.61
N PHE A 29 -29.63 -31.57 -9.83
CA PHE A 29 -30.00 -30.31 -10.46
C PHE A 29 -31.35 -30.46 -11.16
N CYS A 30 -32.11 -29.37 -11.28
CA CYS A 30 -33.38 -29.36 -12.01
C CYS A 30 -33.18 -29.65 -13.51
N LYS A 31 -34.21 -30.20 -14.14
CA LYS A 31 -34.19 -30.57 -15.56
C LYS A 31 -33.73 -29.44 -16.49
N THR A 32 -34.22 -28.22 -16.28
CA THR A 32 -33.87 -27.05 -17.09
C THR A 32 -32.38 -26.72 -17.00
N CYS A 33 -31.81 -26.63 -15.79
CA CYS A 33 -30.39 -26.35 -15.65
C CYS A 33 -29.48 -27.48 -16.13
N VAL A 34 -29.93 -28.74 -16.03
CA VAL A 34 -29.22 -29.87 -16.64
C VAL A 34 -29.18 -29.74 -18.16
N GLU A 35 -30.30 -29.36 -18.79
CA GLU A 35 -30.37 -29.14 -20.24
C GLU A 35 -29.48 -27.98 -20.67
N THR A 36 -29.48 -26.86 -19.95
CA THR A 36 -28.58 -25.73 -20.20
C THR A 36 -27.11 -26.14 -20.07
N LEU A 37 -26.76 -26.93 -19.05
CA LEU A 37 -25.38 -27.39 -18.85
C LEU A 37 -24.90 -28.31 -19.97
N PHE A 38 -25.77 -29.16 -20.51
CA PHE A 38 -25.44 -30.04 -21.63
C PHE A 38 -25.58 -29.40 -23.02
N ALA A 39 -26.12 -28.17 -23.11
CA ALA A 39 -26.12 -27.39 -24.35
C ALA A 39 -24.75 -26.80 -24.69
N GLY A 40 -23.83 -26.71 -23.71
CA GLY A 40 -22.45 -26.27 -23.93
C GLY A 40 -21.56 -27.31 -24.63
N PRO A 41 -20.34 -26.94 -25.05
CA PRO A 41 -19.38 -27.88 -25.62
C PRO A 41 -18.82 -28.83 -24.53
N PRO A 42 -18.62 -30.13 -24.85
CA PRO A 42 -17.94 -31.06 -23.93
C PRO A 42 -16.47 -30.67 -23.70
N PRO A 43 -15.86 -31.03 -22.55
CA PRO A 43 -16.35 -31.95 -21.53
C PRO A 43 -17.20 -31.30 -20.42
N PHE A 44 -18.31 -31.95 -20.07
CA PHE A 44 -19.23 -31.49 -19.03
C PHE A 44 -18.71 -31.78 -17.61
N LYS A 45 -18.78 -30.78 -16.73
CA LYS A 45 -18.36 -30.86 -15.33
C LYS A 45 -19.51 -30.48 -14.41
N CYS A 46 -19.66 -31.19 -13.29
CA CYS A 46 -20.63 -30.86 -12.25
C CYS A 46 -20.34 -29.45 -11.70
N PRO A 47 -21.32 -28.53 -11.66
CA PRO A 47 -21.13 -27.19 -11.11
C PRO A 47 -20.65 -27.18 -9.66
N THR A 48 -21.12 -28.14 -8.85
CA THR A 48 -20.81 -28.21 -7.42
C THR A 48 -19.42 -28.80 -7.13
N CYS A 49 -19.10 -29.98 -7.68
CA CYS A 49 -17.86 -30.69 -7.35
C CYS A 49 -16.83 -30.78 -8.49
N ARG A 50 -17.14 -30.21 -9.66
CA ARG A 50 -16.29 -30.18 -10.86
C ARG A 50 -15.88 -31.55 -11.44
N LYS A 51 -16.38 -32.66 -10.90
CA LYS A 51 -16.21 -34.02 -11.47
C LYS A 51 -16.88 -34.10 -12.84
N ARG A 52 -16.31 -34.91 -13.75
CA ARG A 52 -16.90 -35.15 -15.07
C ARG A 52 -18.26 -35.83 -14.91
N ILE A 53 -19.26 -35.34 -15.62
CA ILE A 53 -20.61 -35.90 -15.64
C ILE A 53 -21.03 -36.20 -17.08
N SER A 54 -21.81 -37.25 -17.29
CA SER A 54 -22.39 -37.57 -18.60
C SER A 54 -23.91 -37.55 -18.55
N ARG A 55 -24.55 -37.28 -19.69
CA ARG A 55 -26.02 -37.24 -19.79
C ARG A 55 -26.69 -38.58 -19.45
N LYS A 56 -25.95 -39.68 -19.61
CA LYS A 56 -26.38 -41.05 -19.28
C LYS A 56 -26.34 -41.36 -17.79
N ASP A 57 -25.61 -40.57 -17.01
CA ASP A 57 -25.44 -40.80 -15.56
C ASP A 57 -26.51 -40.11 -14.70
N GLY A 58 -27.46 -39.40 -15.32
CA GLY A 58 -28.54 -38.72 -14.62
C GLY A 58 -29.64 -39.70 -14.20
N LEU A 59 -29.75 -39.95 -12.90
CA LEU A 59 -30.82 -40.73 -12.28
C LEU A 59 -31.92 -39.80 -11.78
N GLN A 60 -33.18 -40.12 -12.08
CA GLN A 60 -34.34 -39.44 -11.51
C GLN A 60 -34.68 -40.09 -10.18
N ILE A 61 -34.85 -39.29 -9.13
CA ILE A 61 -35.21 -39.80 -7.81
C ILE A 61 -36.70 -40.13 -7.83
N PHE A 62 -37.03 -41.42 -7.90
CA PHE A 62 -38.39 -41.90 -7.67
C PHE A 62 -38.53 -42.23 -6.18
N LEU A 63 -39.07 -41.30 -5.39
CA LEU A 63 -39.63 -41.68 -4.10
C LEU A 63 -40.94 -42.40 -4.38
N ASN A 64 -40.93 -43.72 -4.23
CA ASN A 64 -42.15 -44.51 -4.27
C ASN A 64 -42.92 -44.16 -2.98
N PRO A 65 -44.04 -43.41 -3.05
CA PRO A 65 -44.78 -43.10 -1.84
C PRO A 65 -45.24 -44.42 -1.24
N HIS A 66 -44.74 -44.73 -0.04
CA HIS A 66 -45.15 -45.93 0.69
C HIS A 66 -46.68 -45.94 0.74
N ARG A 67 -47.29 -46.88 0.01
CA ARG A 67 -48.73 -47.17 0.13
C ARG A 67 -48.95 -47.48 1.61
N PRO A 68 -49.75 -46.69 2.35
CA PRO A 68 -50.00 -47.01 3.75
C PRO A 68 -50.58 -48.43 3.81
N PRO A 69 -50.08 -49.28 4.72
CA PRO A 69 -50.60 -50.64 4.87
C PRO A 69 -52.09 -50.53 5.20
N THR A 70 -52.92 -50.89 4.23
CA THR A 70 -54.36 -51.06 4.41
C THR A 70 -54.57 -51.97 5.61
N GLN A 71 -55.18 -51.41 6.65
CA GLN A 71 -55.58 -52.11 7.86
C GLN A 71 -56.39 -53.34 7.46
N SER A 72 -55.81 -54.52 7.69
CA SER A 72 -56.52 -55.79 7.69
C SER A 72 -57.66 -55.69 8.71
N GLY A 73 -58.89 -55.63 8.21
CA GLY A 73 -60.10 -55.67 9.04
C GLY A 73 -60.10 -56.94 9.89
N THR A 74 -60.04 -56.75 11.20
CA THR A 74 -60.34 -57.77 12.21
C THR A 74 -61.80 -58.20 12.07
N GLN A 75 -62.01 -59.27 11.32
CA GLN A 75 -63.12 -60.19 11.56
C GLN A 75 -62.82 -60.92 12.87
N SER A 76 -63.64 -60.73 13.89
CA SER A 76 -63.67 -61.66 15.02
C SER A 76 -65.11 -61.79 15.52
N ALA A 77 -65.71 -62.89 15.09
CA ALA A 77 -67.00 -63.38 15.50
C ALA A 77 -67.04 -63.65 17.01
N ARG A 78 -68.03 -63.08 17.70
CA ARG A 78 -68.53 -63.65 18.95
C ARG A 78 -69.78 -64.46 18.63
N ARG A 79 -69.59 -65.76 18.41
CA ARG A 79 -70.65 -66.75 18.63
C ARG A 79 -70.70 -67.02 20.13
N ALA A 80 -71.80 -66.66 20.77
CA ALA A 80 -72.17 -67.22 22.07
C ALA A 80 -72.55 -68.68 21.84
N SER A 81 -71.84 -69.61 22.47
CA SER A 81 -72.23 -71.01 22.54
C SER A 81 -72.85 -71.25 23.91
N ASP A 82 -74.14 -71.51 23.91
CA ASP A 82 -74.89 -72.13 24.99
C ASP A 82 -74.24 -73.47 25.37
N ILE A 83 -73.98 -73.67 26.66
CA ILE A 83 -73.57 -74.95 27.23
C ILE A 83 -74.70 -75.37 28.15
N ASP A 84 -75.52 -76.30 27.68
CA ASP A 84 -76.47 -77.06 28.49
C ASP A 84 -75.70 -77.90 29.51
N ILE A 85 -75.99 -77.71 30.80
CA ILE A 85 -75.48 -78.51 31.90
C ILE A 85 -76.47 -79.67 32.09
N ASP A 86 -76.09 -80.85 31.59
CA ASP A 86 -76.79 -82.11 31.82
C ASP A 86 -76.52 -82.58 33.27
N LEU A 87 -77.57 -82.57 34.10
CA LEU A 87 -77.60 -83.04 35.49
C LEU A 87 -78.14 -84.47 35.52
N THR A 88 -77.34 -85.44 35.10
CA THR A 88 -77.59 -86.85 35.42
C THR A 88 -76.84 -87.22 36.71
N VAL A 89 -77.60 -87.24 37.80
CA VAL A 89 -77.18 -87.73 39.12
C VAL A 89 -77.21 -89.25 39.08
N SER A 90 -76.03 -89.87 38.98
CA SER A 90 -75.87 -91.31 39.20
C SER A 90 -75.37 -91.55 40.63
N ASP A 91 -76.21 -92.24 41.40
CA ASP A 91 -76.00 -92.62 42.81
C ASP A 91 -75.18 -93.92 42.91
N ASP A 92 -73.87 -93.82 42.68
CA ASP A 92 -72.92 -94.89 42.99
C ASP A 92 -71.96 -94.42 44.11
N GLU A 93 -71.99 -95.12 45.26
CA GLU A 93 -71.26 -94.76 46.48
C GLU A 93 -69.72 -94.91 46.35
N ASP A 94 -69.21 -95.70 45.40
CA ASP A 94 -67.77 -95.80 45.10
C ASP A 94 -67.21 -94.58 44.32
N SER A 95 -68.10 -93.74 43.77
CA SER A 95 -67.75 -92.50 43.03
C SER A 95 -67.41 -91.32 43.95
N ALA A 96 -67.75 -91.39 45.24
CA ALA A 96 -67.51 -90.29 46.18
C ALA A 96 -66.02 -90.06 46.45
N VAL A 97 -65.21 -91.13 46.52
CA VAL A 97 -63.76 -91.05 46.79
C VAL A 97 -63.01 -90.44 45.60
N GLU A 98 -63.36 -90.83 44.37
CA GLU A 98 -62.77 -90.26 43.15
C GLU A 98 -63.21 -88.81 42.93
N ARG A 99 -64.45 -88.44 43.26
CA ARG A 99 -64.92 -87.04 43.27
C ARG A 99 -64.14 -86.17 44.26
N VAL A 100 -63.83 -86.66 45.47
CA VAL A 100 -63.02 -85.92 46.44
C VAL A 100 -61.57 -85.76 45.97
N SER A 101 -60.97 -86.79 45.36
CA SER A 101 -59.63 -86.72 44.78
C SER A 101 -59.55 -85.73 43.61
N ASN A 102 -60.52 -85.79 42.69
CA ASN A 102 -60.65 -84.84 41.58
C ASN A 102 -60.91 -83.42 42.06
N ARG A 103 -61.68 -83.24 43.15
CA ARG A 103 -61.91 -81.92 43.75
C ARG A 103 -60.63 -81.36 44.36
N ARG A 104 -59.81 -82.18 45.03
CA ARG A 104 -58.48 -81.79 45.55
C ARG A 104 -57.48 -81.47 44.43
N LYS A 105 -57.56 -82.15 43.29
CA LYS A 105 -56.77 -81.84 42.10
C LYS A 105 -57.17 -80.47 41.53
N ARG A 106 -58.48 -80.23 41.37
CA ARG A 106 -59.01 -78.94 40.91
C ARG A 106 -58.67 -77.78 41.84
N THR A 107 -58.64 -77.98 43.17
CA THR A 107 -58.21 -76.93 44.10
C THR A 107 -56.72 -76.62 43.95
N ARG A 108 -55.84 -77.62 43.76
CA ARG A 108 -54.41 -77.37 43.51
C ARG A 108 -54.17 -76.67 42.17
N GLU A 109 -54.92 -77.04 41.14
CA GLU A 109 -54.90 -76.36 39.84
C GLU A 109 -55.38 -74.91 39.98
N HIS A 110 -56.44 -74.67 40.75
CA HIS A 110 -56.94 -73.33 41.07
C HIS A 110 -55.91 -72.50 41.84
N ASP A 111 -55.28 -73.06 42.87
CA ASP A 111 -54.23 -72.38 43.64
C ASP A 111 -53.00 -72.06 42.76
N GLY A 112 -52.65 -72.96 41.83
CA GLY A 112 -51.62 -72.73 40.82
C GLY A 112 -52.00 -71.62 39.83
N MET A 113 -53.27 -71.56 39.41
CA MET A 113 -53.80 -70.46 38.58
C MET A 113 -53.79 -69.14 39.33
N LEU A 114 -54.17 -69.11 40.62
CA LEU A 114 -54.10 -67.92 41.46
C LEU A 114 -52.66 -67.42 41.62
N HIS A 115 -51.70 -68.31 41.85
CA HIS A 115 -50.28 -67.95 41.89
C HIS A 115 -49.80 -67.35 40.57
N ARG A 116 -50.18 -67.97 39.44
CA ARG A 116 -49.83 -67.43 38.11
C ARG A 116 -50.48 -66.07 37.86
N LEU A 117 -51.73 -65.87 38.26
CA LEU A 117 -52.40 -64.57 38.16
C LEU A 117 -51.69 -63.50 39.00
N HIS A 118 -51.30 -63.84 40.23
CA HIS A 118 -50.54 -62.93 41.08
C HIS A 118 -49.17 -62.59 40.48
N GLN A 119 -48.46 -63.58 39.92
CA GLN A 119 -47.19 -63.37 39.23
C GLN A 119 -47.35 -62.45 38.00
N LEU A 120 -48.38 -62.68 37.18
CA LEU A 120 -48.68 -61.82 36.03
C LEU A 120 -49.03 -60.39 36.49
N GLN A 121 -49.77 -60.25 37.59
CA GLN A 121 -50.09 -58.95 38.16
C GLN A 121 -48.84 -58.20 38.60
N GLN A 122 -47.89 -58.87 39.25
CA GLN A 122 -46.59 -58.28 39.61
C GLN A 122 -45.78 -57.86 38.37
N GLN A 123 -45.76 -58.70 37.32
CA GLN A 123 -45.09 -58.37 36.06
C GLN A 123 -45.70 -57.14 35.39
N VAL A 124 -47.02 -57.02 35.37
CA VAL A 124 -47.71 -55.85 34.81
C VAL A 124 -47.37 -54.58 35.60
N LEU A 125 -47.27 -54.66 36.92
CA LEU A 125 -46.86 -53.53 37.75
C LEU A 125 -45.42 -53.11 37.45
N ALA A 126 -44.48 -54.07 37.38
CA ALA A 126 -43.08 -53.79 37.04
C ALA A 126 -42.95 -53.13 35.66
N VAL A 127 -43.64 -53.65 34.63
CA VAL A 127 -43.64 -53.06 33.28
C VAL A 127 -44.25 -51.65 33.28
N ASN A 128 -45.28 -51.39 34.09
CA ASN A 128 -45.87 -50.05 34.18
C ASN A 128 -44.91 -49.05 34.85
N GLU A 129 -44.15 -49.47 35.87
CA GLU A 129 -43.12 -48.65 36.49
C GLU A 129 -42.00 -48.31 35.50
N GLU A 130 -41.52 -49.30 34.74
CA GLU A 130 -40.55 -49.11 33.66
C GLU A 130 -41.07 -48.16 32.58
N GLN A 131 -42.33 -48.32 32.16
CA GLN A 131 -42.97 -47.42 31.21
C GLN A 131 -43.06 -45.99 31.75
N GLY A 132 -43.31 -45.84 33.06
CA GLY A 132 -43.30 -44.55 33.75
C GLY A 132 -41.93 -43.89 33.71
N ALA A 133 -40.89 -44.63 34.07
CA ALA A 133 -39.50 -44.17 34.03
C ALA A 133 -39.09 -43.76 32.60
N LEU A 134 -39.37 -44.59 31.60
CA LEU A 134 -39.07 -44.31 30.20
C LEU A 134 -39.79 -43.04 29.68
N LYS A 135 -41.05 -42.81 30.10
CA LYS A 135 -41.79 -41.58 29.76
C LYS A 135 -41.18 -40.33 30.39
N ILE A 136 -40.59 -40.43 31.57
CA ILE A 136 -39.89 -39.33 32.22
C ILE A 136 -38.60 -39.02 31.46
N ASP A 137 -37.82 -40.05 31.12
CA ASP A 137 -36.56 -39.88 30.41
C ASP A 137 -36.75 -39.38 28.98
N TYR A 138 -37.79 -39.84 28.28
CA TYR A 138 -38.18 -39.28 26.98
C TYR A 138 -38.48 -37.77 27.07
N ARG A 139 -39.18 -37.34 28.11
CA ARG A 139 -39.47 -35.91 28.33
C ARG A 139 -38.20 -35.11 28.63
N LYS A 140 -37.28 -35.65 29.43
CA LYS A 140 -35.97 -34.99 29.68
C LYS A 140 -35.18 -34.83 28.39
N LEU A 141 -35.07 -35.89 27.60
CA LEU A 141 -34.37 -35.86 26.32
C LEU A 141 -35.00 -34.86 25.34
N GLN A 142 -36.33 -34.77 25.33
CA GLN A 142 -37.05 -33.78 24.53
C GLN A 142 -36.74 -32.34 24.96
N GLN A 143 -36.62 -32.08 26.26
CA GLN A 143 -36.22 -30.76 26.78
C GLN A 143 -34.77 -30.42 26.43
N GLU A 144 -33.86 -31.38 26.53
CA GLU A 144 -32.46 -31.21 26.14
C GLU A 144 -32.32 -30.92 24.64
N TYR A 145 -33.09 -31.61 23.80
CA TYR A 145 -33.11 -31.36 22.36
C TYR A 145 -33.60 -29.94 22.04
N ALA A 146 -34.69 -29.50 22.68
CA ALA A 146 -35.20 -28.13 22.50
C ALA A 146 -34.20 -27.07 22.96
N ALA A 147 -33.48 -27.32 24.07
CA ALA A 147 -32.43 -26.42 24.54
C ALA A 147 -31.25 -26.35 23.57
N LEU A 148 -30.84 -27.48 22.99
CA LEU A 148 -29.78 -27.54 21.99
C LEU A 148 -30.17 -26.83 20.70
N GLU A 149 -31.42 -26.97 20.26
CA GLU A 149 -31.96 -26.28 19.09
C GLU A 149 -31.96 -24.76 19.28
N ALA A 150 -32.34 -24.28 20.47
CA ALA A 150 -32.25 -22.85 20.82
C ALA A 150 -30.80 -22.34 20.82
N GLN A 151 -29.85 -23.12 21.35
CA GLN A 151 -28.42 -22.77 21.31
C GLN A 151 -27.89 -22.70 19.87
N HIS A 152 -28.27 -23.66 19.02
CA HIS A 152 -27.87 -23.64 17.61
C HIS A 152 -28.45 -22.44 16.86
N ALA A 153 -29.71 -22.07 17.14
CA ALA A 153 -30.34 -20.88 16.58
C ALA A 153 -29.62 -19.59 17.02
N ALA A 154 -29.25 -19.49 18.30
CA ALA A 154 -28.48 -18.35 18.83
C ALA A 154 -27.10 -18.25 18.17
N LEU A 155 -26.34 -19.35 18.10
CA LEU A 155 -25.03 -19.40 17.47
C LEU A 155 -25.08 -19.02 15.98
N LYS A 156 -26.13 -19.46 15.28
CA LYS A 156 -26.37 -19.08 13.88
C LYS A 156 -26.60 -17.56 13.77
N GLY A 157 -27.35 -16.97 14.69
CA GLY A 157 -27.53 -15.52 14.77
C GLY A 157 -26.20 -14.79 14.94
N ASP A 158 -25.38 -15.22 15.90
CA ASP A 158 -24.06 -14.64 16.17
C ASP A 158 -23.13 -14.74 14.96
N TYR A 159 -23.13 -15.87 14.26
CA TYR A 159 -22.34 -16.07 13.05
C TYR A 159 -22.74 -15.06 11.95
N THR A 160 -24.03 -14.87 11.71
CA THR A 160 -24.50 -13.91 10.70
C THR A 160 -24.18 -12.46 11.08
N ALA A 161 -24.22 -12.13 12.36
CA ALA A 161 -23.83 -10.81 12.86
C ALA A 161 -22.32 -10.56 12.65
N LEU A 162 -21.49 -11.57 12.96
CA LEU A 162 -20.04 -11.51 12.75
C LEU A 162 -19.68 -11.41 11.26
N GLU A 163 -20.38 -12.15 10.39
CA GLU A 163 -20.22 -12.07 8.94
C GLU A 163 -20.56 -10.66 8.42
N SER A 164 -21.65 -10.05 8.91
CA SER A 164 -21.99 -8.65 8.60
C SER A 164 -20.90 -7.67 9.03
N GLN A 165 -20.33 -7.85 10.23
CA GLN A 165 -19.22 -7.04 10.71
C GLN A 165 -17.96 -7.22 9.87
N HIS A 166 -17.61 -8.45 9.49
CA HIS A 166 -16.48 -8.74 8.62
C HIS A 166 -16.62 -8.05 7.27
N ASN A 167 -17.79 -8.14 6.64
CA ASN A 167 -18.09 -7.47 5.37
C ASN A 167 -17.98 -5.94 5.48
N LYS A 168 -18.41 -5.35 6.60
CA LYS A 168 -18.24 -3.91 6.86
C LYS A 168 -16.76 -3.54 6.98
N ALA A 169 -15.99 -4.30 7.77
CA ALA A 169 -14.56 -4.07 7.93
C ALA A 169 -13.81 -4.21 6.60
N GLN A 170 -14.17 -5.20 5.78
CA GLN A 170 -13.59 -5.40 4.46
C GLN A 170 -13.86 -4.21 3.52
N ARG A 171 -15.07 -3.64 3.53
CA ARG A 171 -15.38 -2.42 2.76
C ARG A 171 -14.52 -1.24 3.20
N ILE A 172 -14.41 -1.00 4.51
CA ILE A 172 -13.57 0.08 5.07
C ILE A 172 -12.11 -0.12 4.65
N PHE A 173 -11.59 -1.34 4.74
CA PHE A 173 -10.23 -1.66 4.31
C PHE A 173 -10.02 -1.34 2.82
N THR A 174 -10.95 -1.74 1.95
CA THR A 174 -10.83 -1.42 0.51
C THR A 174 -10.91 0.08 0.22
N GLU A 175 -11.68 0.85 1.01
CA GLU A 175 -11.74 2.31 0.86
C GLU A 175 -10.43 2.97 1.31
N LEU A 176 -9.89 2.54 2.45
CA LEU A 176 -8.59 3.01 2.94
C LEU A 176 -7.46 2.69 1.95
N GLN A 177 -7.47 1.50 1.35
CA GLN A 177 -6.51 1.12 0.33
C GLN A 177 -6.56 2.07 -0.87
N LYS A 178 -7.76 2.40 -1.37
CA LYS A 178 -7.92 3.36 -2.48
C LYS A 178 -7.40 4.75 -2.12
N LYS A 179 -7.67 5.24 -0.90
CA LYS A 179 -7.16 6.54 -0.42
C LYS A 179 -5.64 6.54 -0.32
N TYR A 180 -5.06 5.44 0.15
CA TYR A 180 -3.61 5.27 0.21
C TYR A 180 -2.97 5.30 -1.19
N ASP A 181 -3.52 4.56 -2.15
CA ASP A 181 -2.99 4.51 -3.52
C ASP A 181 -3.12 5.87 -4.23
N ALA A 182 -4.20 6.61 -3.98
CA ALA A 182 -4.38 7.99 -4.47
C ALA A 182 -3.33 8.94 -3.88
N ALA A 183 -3.14 8.93 -2.56
CA ALA A 183 -2.14 9.76 -1.89
C ALA A 183 -0.70 9.40 -2.33
N ALA A 184 -0.42 8.13 -2.57
CA ALA A 184 0.87 7.68 -3.10
C ALA A 184 1.11 8.23 -4.52
N SER A 185 0.08 8.25 -5.36
CA SER A 185 0.14 8.79 -6.72
C SER A 185 0.34 10.32 -6.72
N GLU A 186 -0.38 11.04 -5.87
CA GLU A 186 -0.20 12.49 -5.68
C GLU A 186 1.21 12.84 -5.18
N ALA A 187 1.73 12.07 -4.21
CA ALA A 187 3.09 12.25 -3.72
C ALA A 187 4.14 12.02 -4.81
N GLN A 188 3.92 11.06 -5.71
CA GLN A 188 4.80 10.83 -6.86
C GLN A 188 4.76 12.00 -7.85
N GLN A 189 3.56 12.48 -8.21
CA GLN A 189 3.41 13.65 -9.09
C GLN A 189 4.09 14.89 -8.50
N TRP A 190 3.99 15.10 -7.18
CA TRP A 190 4.65 16.20 -6.51
C TRP A 190 6.18 16.08 -6.54
N ARG A 191 6.73 14.87 -6.38
CA ARG A 191 8.18 14.63 -6.54
C ARG A 191 8.67 14.94 -7.95
N GLU A 192 7.94 14.50 -8.97
CA GLU A 192 8.26 14.76 -10.38
C GLU A 192 8.21 16.27 -10.68
N SER A 193 7.18 16.96 -10.17
CA SER A 193 7.08 18.42 -10.26
C SER A 193 8.26 19.14 -9.59
N CYS A 194 8.64 18.71 -8.39
CA CYS A 194 9.80 19.25 -7.67
C CYS A 194 11.13 19.00 -8.41
N GLN A 195 11.30 17.83 -9.03
CA GLN A 195 12.47 17.53 -9.86
C GLN A 195 12.54 18.43 -11.09
N LYS A 196 11.40 18.64 -11.77
CA LYS A 196 11.31 19.54 -12.91
C LYS A 196 11.67 20.98 -12.51
N ALA A 197 11.07 21.49 -11.43
CA ALA A 197 11.39 22.84 -10.93
C ALA A 197 12.88 23.01 -10.56
N ARG A 198 13.51 21.97 -10.00
CA ARG A 198 14.97 21.96 -9.75
C ARG A 198 15.78 22.00 -11.04
N ALA A 199 15.37 21.26 -12.07
CA ALA A 199 16.03 21.30 -13.37
C ALA A 199 15.90 22.69 -14.01
N ASP A 200 14.69 23.26 -14.01
CA ASP A 200 14.39 24.58 -14.58
C ASP A 200 15.19 25.69 -13.87
N THR A 201 15.22 25.69 -12.53
CA THR A 201 16.03 26.65 -11.76
C THR A 201 17.53 26.50 -12.01
N SER A 202 18.03 25.27 -12.19
CA SER A 202 19.43 25.05 -12.56
C SER A 202 19.77 25.54 -13.97
N ALA A 203 18.84 25.39 -14.92
CA ALA A 203 18.98 25.90 -16.28
C ALA A 203 18.98 27.43 -16.32
N ALA A 204 18.03 28.06 -15.61
CA ALA A 204 17.97 29.51 -15.47
C ALA A 204 19.24 30.10 -14.83
N ARG A 205 19.81 29.42 -13.82
CA ARG A 205 21.11 29.83 -13.23
C ARG A 205 22.26 29.79 -14.24
N LYS A 206 22.32 28.77 -15.09
CA LYS A 206 23.33 28.67 -16.15
C LYS A 206 23.15 29.78 -17.18
N GLU A 207 21.92 30.04 -17.61
CA GLU A 207 21.63 31.13 -18.54
C GLU A 207 22.01 32.49 -17.95
N ASN A 208 21.59 32.79 -16.71
CA ASN A 208 21.97 34.02 -16.01
C ASN A 208 23.48 34.16 -15.89
N LYS A 209 24.22 33.08 -15.63
CA LYS A 209 25.69 33.11 -15.62
C LYS A 209 26.23 33.50 -17.00
N THR A 210 25.75 32.87 -18.08
CA THR A 210 26.19 33.23 -19.44
C THR A 210 25.84 34.67 -19.83
N GLN A 211 24.71 35.20 -19.33
CA GLN A 211 24.34 36.59 -19.55
C GLN A 211 25.26 37.53 -18.76
N ALA A 212 25.59 37.20 -17.51
CA ALA A 212 26.54 37.96 -16.70
C ALA A 212 27.94 37.98 -17.36
N ASP A 213 28.42 36.85 -17.87
CA ASP A 213 29.69 36.75 -18.58
C ASP A 213 29.70 37.65 -19.83
N LYS A 214 28.61 37.67 -20.61
CA LYS A 214 28.46 38.58 -21.77
C LYS A 214 28.43 40.05 -21.36
N MET A 215 27.76 40.39 -20.26
CA MET A 215 27.73 41.76 -19.75
C MET A 215 29.11 42.21 -19.27
N ALA A 216 29.89 41.32 -18.64
CA ALA A 216 31.26 41.58 -18.27
C ALA A 216 32.15 41.83 -19.50
N GLU A 217 32.06 40.98 -20.54
CA GLU A 217 32.80 41.16 -21.79
C GLU A 217 32.46 42.50 -22.47
N LEU A 218 31.18 42.90 -22.49
CA LEU A 218 30.76 44.20 -23.02
C LEU A 218 31.30 45.36 -22.19
N ALA A 219 31.32 45.26 -20.86
CA ALA A 219 31.87 46.29 -19.98
C ALA A 219 33.39 46.45 -20.19
N ASP A 220 34.12 45.36 -20.39
CA ASP A 220 35.56 45.41 -20.70
C ASP A 220 35.81 46.03 -22.08
N ARG A 221 35.02 45.66 -23.10
CA ARG A 221 35.08 46.33 -24.42
C ARG A 221 34.80 47.83 -24.31
N GLU A 222 33.83 48.24 -23.49
CA GLU A 222 33.55 49.66 -23.26
C GLU A 222 34.73 50.38 -22.59
N ARG A 223 35.38 49.73 -21.60
CA ARG A 223 36.59 50.24 -20.97
C ARG A 223 37.71 50.46 -21.98
N ASP A 224 37.95 49.50 -22.87
CA ASP A 224 38.92 49.61 -23.95
C ASP A 224 38.60 50.75 -24.92
N PHE A 225 37.33 50.92 -25.28
CA PHE A 225 36.90 52.06 -26.12
C PHE A 225 37.17 53.40 -25.45
N ARG A 226 36.88 53.53 -24.14
CA ARG A 226 37.18 54.74 -23.38
C ARG A 226 38.68 55.02 -23.32
N HIS A 227 39.51 54.01 -23.09
CA HIS A 227 40.97 54.15 -23.11
C HIS A 227 41.48 54.60 -24.49
N ARG A 228 41.01 53.98 -25.58
CA ARG A 228 41.36 54.41 -26.95
C ARG A 228 40.90 55.83 -27.26
N ALA A 229 39.68 56.20 -26.86
CA ALA A 229 39.17 57.56 -27.04
C ALA A 229 40.01 58.59 -26.29
N HIS A 230 40.40 58.29 -25.05
CA HIS A 230 41.30 59.14 -24.27
C HIS A 230 42.68 59.28 -24.93
N ALA A 231 43.29 58.17 -25.37
CA ALA A 231 44.57 58.20 -26.09
C ALA A 231 44.50 59.03 -27.39
N ASN A 232 43.44 58.86 -28.18
CA ASN A 232 43.21 59.64 -29.40
C ASN A 232 43.02 61.13 -29.09
N LYS A 233 42.34 61.47 -28.00
CA LYS A 233 42.20 62.86 -27.54
C LYS A 233 43.56 63.47 -27.21
N LEU A 234 44.39 62.78 -26.42
CA LEU A 234 45.74 63.22 -26.10
C LEU A 234 46.61 63.41 -27.35
N ALA A 235 46.51 62.49 -28.32
CA ALA A 235 47.20 62.60 -29.60
C ALA A 235 46.72 63.83 -30.38
N SER A 236 45.40 64.05 -30.46
CA SER A 236 44.80 65.22 -31.11
C SER A 236 45.28 66.53 -30.46
N ASP A 237 45.28 66.61 -29.13
CA ASP A 237 45.78 67.77 -28.39
C ASP A 237 47.27 68.02 -28.67
N LYS A 238 48.08 66.96 -28.76
CA LYS A 238 49.51 67.06 -29.15
C LYS A 238 49.68 67.61 -30.57
N TYR A 239 48.89 67.14 -31.54
CA TYR A 239 48.92 67.67 -32.90
C TYR A 239 48.43 69.12 -32.97
N LYS A 240 47.39 69.47 -32.23
CA LYS A 240 46.90 70.85 -32.13
C LYS A 240 47.99 71.80 -31.64
N ARG A 241 48.68 71.45 -30.55
CA ARG A 241 49.83 72.22 -30.05
C ARG A 241 50.94 72.38 -31.10
N LYS A 242 51.26 71.32 -31.85
CA LYS A 242 52.23 71.39 -32.97
C LYS A 242 51.78 72.34 -34.08
N CYS A 243 50.50 72.27 -34.48
CA CYS A 243 49.93 73.18 -35.48
C CYS A 243 49.96 74.63 -35.01
N ASP A 244 49.60 74.90 -33.75
CA ASP A 244 49.64 76.25 -33.18
C ASP A 244 51.08 76.78 -33.13
N ALA A 245 52.06 75.96 -32.74
CA ALA A 245 53.48 76.33 -32.78
C ALA A 245 53.98 76.62 -34.21
N LEU A 246 53.57 75.82 -35.21
CA LEU A 246 53.90 76.07 -36.61
C LEU A 246 53.26 77.36 -37.14
N ARG A 247 52.01 77.65 -36.76
CA ARG A 247 51.35 78.93 -37.10
C ARG A 247 52.09 80.12 -36.51
N GLN A 248 52.47 80.06 -35.24
CA GLN A 248 53.27 81.11 -34.60
C GLN A 248 54.60 81.34 -35.32
N LYS A 249 55.30 80.27 -35.71
CA LYS A 249 56.53 80.38 -36.51
C LYS A 249 56.27 81.06 -37.86
N LEU A 250 55.17 80.71 -38.53
CA LEU A 250 54.80 81.28 -39.82
C LEU A 250 54.45 82.77 -39.71
N GLU A 251 53.69 83.16 -38.68
CA GLU A 251 53.42 84.56 -38.34
C GLU A 251 54.71 85.34 -38.05
N ASN A 252 55.64 84.74 -37.30
CA ASN A 252 56.95 85.35 -37.03
C ASN A 252 57.77 85.55 -38.32
N LEU A 253 57.79 84.56 -39.21
CA LEU A 253 58.46 84.67 -40.51
C LEU A 253 57.83 85.77 -41.38
N GLN A 254 56.50 85.87 -41.40
CA GLN A 254 55.79 86.95 -42.10
C GLN A 254 56.12 88.33 -41.53
N ARG A 255 56.22 88.47 -40.19
CA ARG A 255 56.68 89.72 -39.57
C ARG A 255 58.09 90.10 -39.99
N ILE A 256 59.02 89.14 -40.00
CA ILE A 256 60.39 89.36 -40.46
C ILE A 256 60.40 89.80 -41.93
N GLN A 257 59.61 89.17 -42.79
CA GLN A 257 59.50 89.54 -44.20
C GLN A 257 58.94 90.95 -44.38
N HIS A 258 57.90 91.33 -43.62
CA HIS A 258 57.34 92.69 -43.64
C HIS A 258 58.37 93.75 -43.22
N ILE A 259 59.21 93.46 -42.21
CA ILE A 259 60.31 94.34 -41.80
C ILE A 259 61.38 94.45 -42.89
N ALA A 260 61.64 93.36 -43.63
CA ALA A 260 62.58 93.36 -44.75
C ALA A 260 62.08 94.18 -45.94
N GLU A 261 60.76 94.18 -46.21
CA GLU A 261 60.14 94.90 -47.32
C GLU A 261 59.89 96.40 -47.03
N ASN A 262 59.92 96.84 -45.75
CA ASN A 262 59.85 98.25 -45.33
C ASN A 262 61.19 98.73 -44.73
N PRO A 263 62.14 99.26 -45.54
CA PRO A 263 63.47 99.62 -45.07
C PRO A 263 63.51 100.85 -44.13
N GLU A 264 62.47 101.68 -44.09
CA GLU A 264 62.43 102.83 -43.15
C GLU A 264 62.26 102.40 -41.68
N ASP A 265 61.77 101.18 -41.42
CA ASP A 265 61.64 100.61 -40.07
C ASP A 265 62.90 99.86 -39.58
N GLN A 266 63.98 99.80 -40.39
CA GLN A 266 65.24 99.12 -40.03
C GLN A 266 66.17 99.96 -39.14
N SER A 267 65.85 101.24 -38.91
CA SER A 267 66.72 102.21 -38.22
C SER A 267 66.77 102.09 -36.69
N LEU A 268 66.08 101.12 -36.06
CA LEU A 268 66.01 101.05 -34.59
C LEU A 268 66.09 99.64 -34.00
N LEU A 269 66.86 98.74 -34.63
CA LEU A 269 67.30 97.51 -33.97
C LEU A 269 68.50 97.84 -33.06
N VAL A 270 68.20 98.31 -31.84
CA VAL A 270 69.18 98.36 -30.75
C VAL A 270 69.49 96.90 -30.36
N VAL A 271 70.65 96.41 -30.82
CA VAL A 271 71.19 95.12 -30.38
C VAL A 271 71.65 95.31 -28.94
N ASP A 272 70.79 94.92 -28.00
CA ASP A 272 71.10 94.94 -26.57
C ASP A 272 72.18 93.90 -26.28
N ARG A 273 73.37 94.38 -25.92
CA ARG A 273 74.62 93.59 -25.89
C ARG A 273 74.74 92.71 -24.64
N ASP A 274 73.82 92.87 -23.70
CA ASP A 274 73.78 92.18 -22.40
C ASP A 274 72.64 91.15 -22.31
N ALA A 275 71.96 90.84 -23.42
CA ALA A 275 70.97 89.77 -23.43
C ALA A 275 71.67 88.41 -23.25
N PRO A 276 71.39 87.65 -22.18
CA PRO A 276 72.05 86.38 -21.93
C PRO A 276 71.72 85.39 -23.05
N ASP A 277 72.75 84.72 -23.57
CA ASP A 277 72.65 83.62 -24.54
C ASP A 277 71.83 82.46 -23.94
N ILE A 278 70.51 82.45 -24.18
CA ILE A 278 69.59 81.36 -23.76
C ILE A 278 69.45 80.31 -24.89
N LEU A 279 70.50 80.11 -25.68
CA LEU A 279 70.46 79.26 -26.89
C LEU A 279 70.98 77.82 -26.68
N GLU A 280 71.40 77.42 -25.46
CA GLU A 280 72.08 76.12 -25.28
C GLU A 280 71.33 74.99 -24.56
N HIS A 281 70.15 75.18 -23.96
CA HIS A 281 69.55 74.12 -23.11
C HIS A 281 68.06 73.81 -23.31
N ALA A 282 67.62 73.65 -24.56
CA ALA A 282 66.28 73.13 -24.86
C ALA A 282 66.30 71.89 -25.78
N VAL A 283 67.28 71.00 -25.58
CA VAL A 283 67.14 69.61 -26.03
C VAL A 283 66.50 68.86 -24.87
N ASP A 284 65.18 68.74 -24.89
CA ASP A 284 64.45 67.87 -23.97
C ASP A 284 64.90 66.41 -24.23
N GLU A 285 65.88 65.93 -23.47
CA GLU A 285 66.38 64.53 -23.49
C GLU A 285 65.35 63.52 -22.97
N ASP A 286 64.21 63.96 -22.43
CA ASP A 286 63.15 63.10 -21.88
C ASP A 286 62.34 62.33 -22.96
N LEU A 287 62.77 62.35 -24.22
CA LEU A 287 62.12 61.65 -25.33
C LEU A 287 62.75 60.29 -25.70
N LEU A 288 63.80 59.83 -24.99
CA LEU A 288 64.52 58.61 -25.34
C LEU A 288 64.40 57.42 -24.36
N ASP A 289 63.71 57.53 -23.23
CA ASP A 289 63.79 56.50 -22.17
C ASP A 289 62.63 55.48 -22.04
N GLU A 290 61.62 55.48 -22.91
CA GLU A 290 60.50 54.51 -22.81
C GLU A 290 60.50 53.40 -23.89
N VAL A 291 61.68 52.87 -24.22
CA VAL A 291 61.83 51.57 -24.93
C VAL A 291 62.83 50.67 -24.20
N ARG A 292 62.57 50.39 -22.92
CA ARG A 292 62.98 49.14 -22.25
C ARG A 292 61.67 48.51 -21.79
N GLY A 293 61.22 47.38 -22.35
CA GLY A 293 61.95 46.13 -22.34
C GLY A 293 61.38 45.24 -21.24
N ASP A 294 60.06 45.04 -21.22
CA ASP A 294 59.44 44.00 -20.39
C ASP A 294 59.63 42.67 -21.10
N GLY A 295 60.82 42.13 -20.85
CA GLY A 295 61.19 40.78 -21.14
C GLY A 295 60.31 39.80 -20.35
N LEU A 296 59.93 38.77 -21.08
CA LEU A 296 59.42 37.50 -20.60
C LEU A 296 60.24 36.99 -19.42
N ASP A 297 59.62 36.84 -18.25
CA ASP A 297 60.04 35.85 -17.28
C ASP A 297 58.96 34.77 -17.18
N VAL A 298 59.35 33.65 -17.77
CA VAL A 298 58.75 32.34 -17.79
C VAL A 298 59.32 31.57 -16.60
N ASP A 299 58.49 30.70 -16.03
CA ASP A 299 58.77 29.63 -15.07
C ASP A 299 58.90 29.97 -13.58
N SER A 300 57.96 29.45 -12.79
CA SER A 300 58.28 28.80 -11.53
C SER A 300 57.16 27.85 -11.12
N ASP A 301 57.40 26.57 -11.38
CA ASP A 301 56.72 25.44 -10.78
C ASP A 301 56.59 25.59 -9.26
N TYR A 302 55.37 25.47 -8.73
CA TYR A 302 55.12 24.95 -7.39
C TYR A 302 53.82 24.14 -7.41
N ALA A 303 53.99 22.83 -7.57
CA ALA A 303 53.06 21.87 -7.01
C ALA A 303 53.29 21.84 -5.49
N ASP A 304 52.26 22.07 -4.67
CA ASP A 304 51.87 21.10 -3.64
C ASP A 304 50.55 21.46 -2.93
N ASP A 305 49.71 20.43 -2.85
CA ASP A 305 48.91 19.95 -1.72
C ASP A 305 47.87 20.79 -0.95
N SER A 306 46.83 20.04 -0.52
CA SER A 306 45.73 20.32 0.41
C SER A 306 44.61 21.23 -0.14
N GLY A 307 43.35 20.82 -0.27
CA GLY A 307 42.60 19.82 0.49
C GLY A 307 41.97 20.49 1.71
N LYS A 308 40.63 20.68 1.67
CA LYS A 308 39.73 21.10 2.77
C LYS A 308 39.81 22.61 3.10
N GLU A 309 38.77 23.32 3.49
CA GLU A 309 37.44 22.97 4.02
C GLU A 309 36.51 24.18 3.81
N ASN A 310 35.23 23.97 4.11
CA ASN A 310 34.10 24.87 3.90
C ASN A 310 34.24 26.26 4.53
N GLU A 311 33.84 27.30 3.80
CA GLU A 311 33.36 28.55 4.38
C GLU A 311 31.98 28.88 3.78
N ASP A 312 30.97 28.43 4.51
CA ASP A 312 29.59 28.88 4.45
C ASP A 312 29.42 29.78 5.68
N GLU A 313 29.69 31.08 5.55
CA GLU A 313 29.14 32.10 6.44
C GLU A 313 28.67 33.28 5.60
N GLY A 314 27.35 33.33 5.42
CA GLY A 314 26.65 34.53 4.96
C GLY A 314 26.62 35.56 6.07
N GLU A 315 27.41 36.63 5.91
CA GLU A 315 27.22 37.86 6.67
C GLU A 315 25.95 38.57 6.21
N GLU A 316 24.92 38.45 7.04
CA GLU A 316 23.66 39.19 7.02
C GLU A 316 23.93 40.64 7.45
N LEU A 317 24.23 41.52 6.49
CA LEU A 317 24.28 42.97 6.71
C LEU A 317 22.86 43.53 6.89
N GLN A 318 22.50 43.82 8.13
CA GLN A 318 21.41 44.74 8.45
C GLN A 318 21.76 46.18 8.01
N PRO A 319 20.80 46.94 7.46
CA PRO A 319 20.89 48.38 7.44
C PRO A 319 19.83 49.03 8.34
N GLY A 320 20.30 49.89 9.23
CA GLY A 320 19.53 51.00 9.78
C GLY A 320 20.48 52.12 10.21
N PRO A 321 20.00 53.31 10.58
CA PRO A 321 18.84 54.05 10.07
C PRO A 321 19.28 55.44 9.55
N SER A 322 18.80 55.86 8.37
CA SER A 322 19.04 57.24 7.90
C SER A 322 17.76 58.07 7.94
N HIS A 323 17.68 58.93 8.95
CA HIS A 323 16.81 60.10 8.99
C HIS A 323 17.16 61.03 7.82
N GLY A 324 16.17 61.37 6.99
CA GLY A 324 16.35 62.28 5.85
C GLY A 324 15.03 62.85 5.36
N ARG A 325 14.55 63.88 6.06
CA ARG A 325 13.41 64.74 5.69
C ARG A 325 13.80 65.62 4.50
N TRP A 326 13.13 65.47 3.35
CA TRP A 326 12.90 66.58 2.39
C TRP A 326 11.56 66.41 1.68
N LEU A 327 10.87 67.55 1.56
CA LEU A 327 9.55 67.76 0.98
C LEU A 327 9.63 68.18 -0.50
N ARG A 328 8.52 67.92 -1.22
CA ARG A 328 8.01 68.51 -2.48
C ARG A 328 8.38 67.85 -3.82
N GLY A 329 7.32 67.58 -4.59
CA GLY A 329 7.36 67.58 -6.06
C GLY A 329 6.31 66.68 -6.72
N ARG A 330 5.19 67.27 -7.18
CA ARG A 330 4.13 66.64 -7.98
C ARG A 330 4.62 66.11 -9.33
N GLN A 331 4.02 65.01 -9.78
CA GLN A 331 3.35 64.76 -11.10
C GLN A 331 3.12 63.23 -11.18
N ALA A 332 1.92 62.71 -10.93
CA ALA A 332 0.78 62.60 -11.85
C ALA A 332 1.10 61.79 -13.13
N THR A 333 0.85 60.48 -13.10
CA THR A 333 0.26 59.74 -14.21
C THR A 333 -0.57 58.57 -13.68
N GLU A 334 -1.77 58.49 -14.24
CA GLU A 334 -2.87 57.55 -14.09
C GLU A 334 -2.48 56.07 -14.22
N SER A 335 -3.16 55.19 -13.47
CA SER A 335 -3.61 53.88 -13.98
C SER A 335 -4.66 53.25 -13.07
N LEU A 336 -5.92 53.43 -13.48
CA LEU A 336 -7.01 52.45 -13.59
C LEU A 336 -7.49 51.63 -12.38
N ASP A 337 -8.81 51.72 -12.21
CA ASP A 337 -9.74 51.01 -11.36
C ASP A 337 -9.65 49.48 -11.39
N ASP A 338 -9.78 48.86 -10.21
CA ASP A 338 -10.31 47.50 -10.05
C ASP A 338 -10.98 47.35 -8.67
N ARG A 339 -11.79 48.35 -8.31
CA ARG A 339 -12.67 48.32 -7.14
C ARG A 339 -14.11 48.21 -7.61
N GLU A 340 -14.55 46.99 -7.91
CA GLU A 340 -15.95 46.51 -7.77
C GLU A 340 -16.06 45.09 -8.33
N ARG A 341 -15.73 44.10 -7.51
CA ARG A 341 -16.16 42.71 -7.75
C ARG A 341 -17.13 42.31 -6.64
N PRO A 342 -18.43 42.11 -6.95
CA PRO A 342 -19.40 41.67 -5.95
C PRO A 342 -19.06 40.26 -5.44
N LEU A 343 -19.09 40.11 -4.12
CA LEU A 343 -19.07 38.82 -3.43
C LEU A 343 -20.38 38.06 -3.73
N PRO A 344 -20.34 36.74 -3.98
CA PRO A 344 -21.54 35.92 -4.00
C PRO A 344 -22.01 35.65 -2.57
N GLU A 345 -23.17 36.19 -2.21
CA GLU A 345 -23.97 35.75 -1.07
C GLU A 345 -24.62 34.38 -1.35
N ASP A 346 -24.93 33.68 -0.27
CA ASP A 346 -25.77 32.48 -0.16
C ASP A 346 -25.20 31.12 -0.56
N ARG A 347 -24.54 30.48 0.42
CA ARG A 347 -24.75 29.04 0.67
C ARG A 347 -25.00 28.78 2.17
N PRO A 348 -26.00 27.94 2.51
CA PRO A 348 -26.34 27.63 3.89
C PRO A 348 -25.25 26.76 4.55
N ARG A 349 -24.78 27.18 5.73
CA ARG A 349 -23.87 26.40 6.59
C ARG A 349 -24.64 25.25 7.25
N PRO A 350 -24.20 23.98 7.13
CA PRO A 350 -24.53 22.98 8.12
C PRO A 350 -23.56 23.10 9.31
N ALA A 351 -24.13 23.25 10.50
CA ALA A 351 -23.40 23.18 11.75
C ALA A 351 -22.91 21.73 11.96
N VAL A 352 -21.59 21.51 11.86
CA VAL A 352 -20.94 20.31 12.39
C VAL A 352 -19.76 20.77 13.23
N LEU A 353 -19.94 20.69 14.54
CA LEU A 353 -18.87 20.79 15.53
C LEU A 353 -17.91 19.62 15.33
N PHE A 354 -16.78 19.89 14.68
CA PHE A 354 -15.62 19.01 14.66
C PHE A 354 -14.66 19.49 15.74
N THR A 355 -14.62 18.79 16.88
CA THR A 355 -13.55 18.92 17.87
C THR A 355 -12.36 18.09 17.39
N SER A 356 -11.41 18.75 16.70
CA SER A 356 -10.14 18.14 16.32
C SER A 356 -9.12 18.29 17.45
N GLU A 357 -9.01 17.26 18.29
CA GLU A 357 -7.84 17.05 19.14
C GLU A 357 -6.71 16.43 18.30
N TRP A 358 -5.85 17.27 17.73
CA TRP A 358 -4.54 16.86 17.22
C TRP A 358 -3.48 17.60 18.03
N ASN A 359 -3.06 17.01 19.16
CA ASN A 359 -1.86 17.43 19.87
C ASN A 359 -0.69 16.56 19.43
N LEU A 360 0.13 17.14 18.55
CA LEU A 360 1.50 16.71 18.27
C LEU A 360 2.34 16.86 19.54
N ALA A 361 2.82 15.74 20.09
CA ALA A 361 3.85 15.75 21.11
C ALA A 361 5.18 16.19 20.47
N ARG A 362 5.80 17.20 21.10
CA ARG A 362 7.11 17.76 20.77
C ARG A 362 8.14 16.92 21.53
N ASP A 363 8.90 16.07 20.84
CA ASP A 363 10.00 15.34 21.47
C ASP A 363 11.20 16.26 21.67
N SER A 364 11.52 16.54 22.93
CA SER A 364 12.74 17.17 23.39
C SER A 364 13.79 16.09 23.68
N THR A 365 14.78 15.92 22.80
CA THR A 365 15.96 15.11 23.09
C THR A 365 17.10 15.98 23.63
N GLU A 366 17.34 15.79 24.91
CA GLU A 366 18.39 16.40 25.72
C GLU A 366 19.74 15.74 25.40
N TYR A 367 20.72 16.54 24.96
CA TYR A 367 22.11 16.12 24.76
C TYR A 367 22.82 15.93 26.11
N LYS A 368 23.35 14.73 26.38
CA LYS A 368 24.40 14.51 27.38
C LYS A 368 25.70 14.09 26.70
N ARG A 369 26.69 14.99 26.74
CA ARG A 369 28.09 14.70 26.41
C ARG A 369 28.72 13.89 27.53
N VAL A 370 29.39 12.79 27.18
CA VAL A 370 30.42 12.15 28.00
C VAL A 370 31.62 11.88 27.10
N HIS A 371 32.78 12.43 27.50
CA HIS A 371 34.08 12.18 26.92
C HIS A 371 34.50 10.73 27.13
N ASP A 372 35.05 10.08 26.11
CA ASP A 372 36.12 9.10 26.32
C ASP A 372 36.98 8.93 25.06
N THR A 373 38.25 9.27 25.21
CA THR A 373 39.31 9.16 24.21
C THR A 373 39.97 7.78 24.29
N LYS A 374 40.05 7.03 23.18
CA LYS A 374 41.00 5.91 23.09
C LYS A 374 41.60 5.72 21.70
N LYS A 375 42.90 5.97 21.65
CA LYS A 375 43.88 5.74 20.58
C LYS A 375 43.94 4.28 20.11
N ARG A 376 43.98 4.06 18.79
CA ARG A 376 44.65 2.93 18.08
C ARG A 376 45.03 3.44 16.68
N LYS A 377 46.26 3.91 16.43
CA LYS A 377 47.52 3.22 16.08
C LYS A 377 47.45 2.49 14.72
N ASN A 378 47.97 3.17 13.70
CA ASN A 378 48.38 2.64 12.39
C ASN A 378 49.46 1.57 12.54
N GLN A 379 49.43 0.59 11.65
CA GLN A 379 50.62 -0.14 11.22
C GLN A 379 50.45 -0.53 9.75
N GLU A 380 51.44 -0.10 8.96
CA GLU A 380 51.67 -0.35 7.54
C GLU A 380 52.12 -1.81 7.33
N ASP A 381 51.89 -2.37 6.13
CA ASP A 381 52.98 -2.68 5.19
C ASP A 381 52.50 -3.41 3.92
N ALA A 382 53.21 -3.07 2.84
CA ALA A 382 52.96 -3.41 1.44
C ALA A 382 53.59 -4.73 0.98
N VAL A 383 53.03 -5.38 -0.06
CA VAL A 383 53.79 -6.18 -1.06
C VAL A 383 53.10 -6.18 -2.45
N ILE A 384 53.71 -5.45 -3.38
CA ILE A 384 54.08 -5.76 -4.79
C ILE A 384 53.28 -6.82 -5.59
N GLY A 385 52.89 -6.47 -6.83
CA GLY A 385 52.89 -7.46 -7.94
C GLY A 385 51.94 -7.21 -9.12
N ALA A 386 52.46 -6.61 -10.19
CA ALA A 386 51.81 -6.38 -11.49
C ALA A 386 51.35 -7.64 -12.25
N ARG A 387 50.32 -7.53 -13.13
CA ARG A 387 50.38 -7.93 -14.56
C ARG A 387 49.06 -7.78 -15.35
N SER A 388 49.20 -7.08 -16.47
CA SER A 388 48.60 -7.31 -17.81
C SER A 388 47.08 -7.33 -18.03
N SER A 389 46.65 -6.21 -18.61
CA SER A 389 45.70 -6.03 -19.71
C SER A 389 45.42 -7.21 -20.65
N LYS A 390 44.13 -7.51 -20.88
CA LYS A 390 43.58 -7.98 -22.16
C LYS A 390 42.22 -7.33 -22.43
N LEU A 391 42.21 -6.47 -23.45
CA LEU A 391 41.05 -5.89 -24.11
C LEU A 391 40.41 -6.95 -25.02
N VAL A 392 39.08 -7.10 -24.98
CA VAL A 392 38.30 -7.78 -26.02
C VAL A 392 37.38 -6.76 -26.67
N LYS A 393 37.67 -6.45 -27.94
CA LYS A 393 36.82 -5.72 -28.89
C LYS A 393 35.68 -6.64 -29.35
N VAL A 394 34.45 -6.12 -29.39
CA VAL A 394 33.36 -6.67 -30.21
C VAL A 394 32.88 -5.57 -31.14
N ALA A 395 32.98 -5.83 -32.44
CA ALA A 395 32.48 -4.97 -33.51
C ALA A 395 31.09 -5.45 -33.98
N PRO A 396 30.24 -4.56 -34.53
CA PRO A 396 28.93 -4.94 -35.07
C PRO A 396 28.99 -5.19 -36.58
N THR A 397 28.26 -6.17 -37.08
CA THR A 397 27.99 -6.33 -38.52
C THR A 397 26.49 -6.45 -38.77
N TRP A 398 26.00 -5.53 -39.59
CA TRP A 398 24.69 -5.57 -40.24
C TRP A 398 24.68 -6.60 -41.37
N GLY A 399 23.55 -7.27 -41.57
CA GLY A 399 23.30 -8.11 -42.75
C GLY A 399 21.82 -8.46 -42.88
N LYS A 400 21.14 -7.83 -43.85
CA LYS A 400 19.80 -8.17 -44.34
C LYS A 400 19.81 -9.52 -45.08
N VAL A 401 18.63 -10.14 -45.17
CA VAL A 401 17.95 -10.63 -46.41
C VAL A 401 17.34 -12.05 -46.27
N ARG A 402 16.04 -12.09 -46.61
CA ARG A 402 15.19 -13.14 -47.22
C ARG A 402 14.38 -14.13 -46.37
N ALA A 403 13.09 -14.08 -46.71
CA ALA A 403 12.05 -15.08 -46.52
C ALA A 403 12.36 -16.40 -47.24
N ASN A 404 11.81 -17.49 -46.70
CA ASN A 404 11.14 -18.52 -47.48
C ASN A 404 10.24 -19.39 -46.58
N GLU A 405 9.19 -19.88 -47.23
CA GLU A 405 8.14 -20.77 -46.77
C GLU A 405 8.64 -22.17 -46.38
N GLU A 406 7.73 -22.91 -45.75
CA GLU A 406 7.41 -24.31 -46.06
C GLU A 406 7.56 -25.34 -44.92
N LYS A 407 6.37 -25.79 -44.49
CA LYS A 407 5.91 -27.14 -44.09
C LYS A 407 6.69 -28.06 -43.14
N ASP A 408 5.81 -28.73 -42.39
CA ASP A 408 5.75 -30.18 -42.13
C ASP A 408 6.30 -30.75 -40.83
N ASN A 409 5.32 -31.36 -40.13
CA ASN A 409 5.39 -32.66 -39.46
C ASN A 409 6.47 -32.85 -38.40
N THR A 410 6.04 -32.89 -37.14
CA THR A 410 6.65 -33.86 -36.22
C THR A 410 5.63 -34.50 -35.29
N ARG A 411 5.64 -35.82 -35.42
CA ARG A 411 4.87 -36.88 -34.79
C ARG A 411 4.87 -36.85 -33.26
N LEU A 412 3.72 -37.26 -32.76
CA LEU A 412 3.43 -37.82 -31.45
C LEU A 412 4.45 -38.91 -31.02
N ARG A 413 4.87 -38.85 -29.75
CA ARG A 413 5.28 -40.02 -28.95
C ARG A 413 4.66 -39.91 -27.55
N PRO A 414 4.06 -40.99 -27.01
CA PRO A 414 3.45 -40.99 -25.68
C PRO A 414 4.44 -41.48 -24.60
N LEU A 415 4.41 -40.83 -23.45
CA LEU A 415 5.11 -41.27 -22.23
C LEU A 415 4.12 -42.00 -21.30
N SER A 416 4.34 -43.32 -21.23
CA SER A 416 4.32 -44.22 -20.07
C SER A 416 3.39 -43.96 -18.86
N SER A 417 2.58 -44.99 -18.60
CA SER A 417 1.92 -45.47 -17.37
C SER A 417 2.34 -44.91 -15.99
N PRO A 418 1.37 -44.77 -15.07
CA PRO A 418 1.60 -44.97 -13.64
C PRO A 418 1.13 -46.36 -13.18
N LYS A 419 1.96 -46.93 -12.31
CA LYS A 419 1.82 -48.25 -11.67
C LYS A 419 0.63 -48.29 -10.72
N ASN A 420 -0.08 -49.42 -10.77
CA ASN A 420 -0.97 -49.92 -9.72
C ASN A 420 -0.21 -50.02 -8.39
N MET A 421 -0.79 -49.47 -7.32
CA MET A 421 -0.47 -49.89 -5.96
C MET A 421 -1.74 -50.41 -5.29
N LEU A 422 -1.54 -51.60 -4.70
CA LEU A 422 -2.51 -52.46 -4.05
C LEU A 422 -3.28 -51.74 -2.94
N LEU A 423 -4.56 -52.09 -2.85
CA LEU A 423 -5.38 -51.96 -1.66
C LEU A 423 -5.10 -53.16 -0.76
N ASP A 424 -4.44 -52.93 0.37
CA ASP A 424 -4.48 -53.84 1.51
C ASP A 424 -5.53 -53.37 2.53
N ARG A 425 -6.30 -54.35 2.99
CA ARG A 425 -7.43 -54.24 3.90
C ARG A 425 -7.00 -54.77 5.28
N SER A 426 -7.53 -54.13 6.34
CA SER A 426 -7.81 -54.68 7.68
C SER A 426 -6.77 -54.39 8.81
N PRO A 427 -7.11 -54.56 10.11
CA PRO A 427 -7.95 -53.64 10.92
C PRO A 427 -7.30 -53.29 12.30
N PHE A 428 -7.96 -52.41 13.07
CA PHE A 428 -7.66 -52.02 14.47
C PHE A 428 -6.36 -51.24 14.74
N ALA A 429 -6.47 -49.91 14.76
CA ALA A 429 -5.55 -49.04 15.50
C ALA A 429 -6.32 -48.13 16.45
N ARG A 430 -5.85 -48.09 17.70
CA ARG A 430 -6.41 -47.42 18.86
C ARG A 430 -6.47 -45.90 18.64
N ILE A 431 -7.59 -45.29 19.00
CA ILE A 431 -7.79 -43.84 19.04
C ILE A 431 -6.89 -43.26 20.16
N PRO A 432 -5.93 -42.35 19.87
CA PRO A 432 -5.27 -41.58 20.92
C PRO A 432 -6.17 -40.42 21.38
N PRO A 433 -6.11 -40.02 22.67
CA PRO A 433 -6.92 -38.92 23.18
C PRO A 433 -6.46 -37.56 22.64
N ALA A 434 -7.43 -36.65 22.50
CA ALA A 434 -7.31 -35.31 21.93
C ALA A 434 -6.24 -34.42 22.61
N PRO A 435 -5.60 -33.50 21.86
CA PRO A 435 -4.68 -32.53 22.43
C PRO A 435 -5.44 -31.42 23.19
N LYS A 436 -5.03 -31.18 24.44
CA LYS A 436 -5.45 -30.04 25.24
C LYS A 436 -4.87 -28.76 24.64
N SER A 437 -5.74 -27.83 24.25
CA SER A 437 -5.38 -26.47 23.88
C SER A 437 -4.73 -25.75 25.06
N LYS A 438 -3.45 -25.37 24.91
CA LYS A 438 -2.77 -24.40 25.76
C LYS A 438 -2.37 -23.21 24.89
N SER A 439 -3.22 -22.21 24.82
CA SER A 439 -2.82 -20.86 24.42
C SER A 439 -2.08 -20.22 25.59
N ALA A 440 -0.76 -20.36 25.62
CA ALA A 440 0.09 -19.65 26.56
C ALA A 440 0.70 -18.44 25.86
N LEU A 441 0.22 -17.24 26.24
CA LEU A 441 0.94 -15.99 26.02
C LEU A 441 2.18 -15.99 26.95
N PRO A 442 3.37 -15.59 26.48
CA PRO A 442 4.57 -15.60 27.32
C PRO A 442 4.60 -14.36 28.22
N LEU A 443 4.06 -14.46 29.44
CA LEU A 443 4.35 -13.51 30.51
C LEU A 443 5.48 -14.08 31.36
N ASN A 444 6.62 -13.40 31.37
CA ASN A 444 7.77 -13.76 32.21
C ASN A 444 7.43 -13.48 33.69
N LEU A 445 7.10 -14.54 34.43
CA LEU A 445 6.94 -14.52 35.89
C LEU A 445 8.26 -14.93 36.56
N ASP A 446 8.58 -14.34 37.71
CA ASP A 446 9.70 -14.79 38.55
C ASP A 446 9.36 -16.08 39.34
N SER A 447 10.34 -16.65 40.04
CA SER A 447 10.18 -17.86 40.85
C SER A 447 9.22 -17.71 42.04
N ARG A 448 8.65 -16.52 42.25
CA ARG A 448 7.62 -16.22 43.26
C ARG A 448 6.27 -15.85 42.65
N GLY A 449 6.12 -15.92 41.32
CA GLY A 449 4.87 -15.65 40.62
C GLY A 449 4.60 -14.17 40.31
N HIS A 450 5.61 -13.30 40.43
CA HIS A 450 5.45 -11.88 40.08
C HIS A 450 5.82 -11.61 38.63
N LEU A 451 5.03 -10.76 37.96
CA LEU A 451 5.32 -10.27 36.60
C LEU A 451 6.59 -9.41 36.59
N LYS A 452 7.61 -9.84 35.84
CA LYS A 452 8.80 -9.00 35.58
C LYS A 452 8.47 -7.98 34.50
N GLY A 453 8.04 -6.80 34.91
CA GLY A 453 7.87 -5.63 34.05
C GLY A 453 7.57 -4.38 34.87
N THR A 454 8.25 -3.28 34.59
CA THR A 454 7.96 -1.98 35.19
C THR A 454 6.64 -1.44 34.65
N VAL A 455 5.58 -1.51 35.45
CA VAL A 455 4.32 -0.83 35.16
C VAL A 455 4.49 0.64 35.49
N VAL A 456 4.58 1.49 34.46
CA VAL A 456 4.48 2.95 34.64
C VAL A 456 3.04 3.27 34.96
N LEU A 457 2.75 3.56 36.22
CA LEU A 457 1.45 4.04 36.68
C LEU A 457 1.25 5.47 36.17
N GLY A 458 0.47 5.59 35.08
CA GLY A 458 -0.02 6.87 34.60
C GLY A 458 -0.83 7.59 35.68
N SER A 459 -0.47 8.85 35.92
CA SER A 459 -1.02 9.76 36.91
C SER A 459 -2.56 9.85 36.88
N ARG A 460 -3.18 9.67 38.04
CA ARG A 460 -4.61 9.92 38.29
C ARG A 460 -4.91 11.41 38.07
N ARG A 461 -5.64 11.75 37.00
CA ARG A 461 -6.34 13.05 36.92
C ARG A 461 -7.52 13.02 37.90
N LYS A 462 -7.55 14.03 38.77
CA LYS A 462 -8.70 14.34 39.64
C LYS A 462 -9.87 14.76 38.73
N PHE A 463 -11.04 14.16 38.95
CA PHE A 463 -12.30 14.69 38.43
C PHE A 463 -12.73 15.84 39.34
N ASP A 464 -12.73 17.06 38.81
CA ASP A 464 -13.42 18.18 39.43
C ASP A 464 -14.93 18.00 39.20
N LYS A 465 -15.69 17.99 40.29
CA LYS A 465 -17.15 18.03 40.31
C LYS A 465 -17.59 19.48 40.20
N THR A 466 -17.93 19.94 39.00
CA THR A 466 -18.95 20.98 38.76
C THR A 466 -19.21 21.07 37.26
N SER A 467 -20.26 20.43 36.78
CA SER A 467 -21.11 20.91 35.68
C SER A 467 -22.40 20.10 35.65
#